data_AF-A0A0F9BQB8-F1
#
_entry.id   AF-A0A0F9BQB8-F1
#
_cell.length_a   1.000
_cell.length_b   1.000
_cell.length_c   1.000
_cell.angle_alpha   90.00
_cell.angle_beta   90.00
_cell.angle_gamma   90.00
#
_symmetry.space_group_name_H-M   'P 1'
#
loop_
_entity.id
_entity.type
_entity.pdbx_description
1 polymer ?
#
loop_
_entity_poly.entity_id
_entity_poly.type
_entity_poly.pdbx_seq_one_letter_code
_entity_poly.pdbx_strand_id
1 'polypeptide(L)'
;MWQTVFSLVMVTQTIRISIPYILAAIGGTFSERGGVINIGLEGMILIGAFCAVLATWYTGNAWVGVIAAVIGGVLTALIHAVVSIRYKADQIISGVAIILFA
;
A
#
# COMPACT_ATOMS: atom_id res chain seq x y z
N MET A 1 5.80 30.32 4.05
CA MET A 1 6.31 29.09 3.42
C MET A 1 7.18 28.28 4.40
N TRP A 2 8.33 28.80 4.86
CA TRP A 2 9.19 28.03 5.79
C TRP A 2 8.52 27.65 7.12
N GLN A 3 7.74 28.54 7.71
CA GLN A 3 7.01 28.25 8.95
C GLN A 3 5.94 27.15 8.78
N THR A 4 5.42 26.98 7.57
CA THR A 4 4.44 25.93 7.24
C THR A 4 5.13 24.57 7.13
N VAL A 5 6.31 24.55 6.50
CA VAL A 5 7.16 23.36 6.34
C VAL A 5 7.66 22.87 7.71
N PHE A 6 8.11 23.77 8.58
CA PHE A 6 8.59 23.42 9.92
C PHE A 6 7.50 23.51 11.00
N SER A 7 6.23 23.42 10.61
CA SER A 7 5.12 23.47 11.56
C SER A 7 5.01 22.18 12.37
N LEU A 8 4.56 22.30 13.62
CA LEU A 8 4.29 21.15 14.50
C LEU A 8 3.28 20.17 13.86
N VAL A 9 2.31 20.71 13.11
CA VAL A 9 1.32 19.91 12.36
C VAL A 9 2.00 19.05 11.31
N MET A 10 2.92 19.60 10.51
CA MET A 10 3.61 18.82 9.49
C MET A 10 4.44 17.70 10.12
N VAL A 11 5.17 17.98 11.21
CA VAL A 11 5.97 16.96 11.91
C VAL A 11 5.10 15.81 12.42
N THR A 12 3.97 16.11 13.06
CA THR A 12 3.06 15.08 13.59
C THR A 12 2.40 14.25 12.47
N GLN A 13 2.05 14.86 11.34
CA GLN A 13 1.52 14.13 10.18
C GLN A 13 2.59 13.23 9.54
N THR A 14 3.81 13.72 9.36
CA THR A 14 4.93 12.93 8.81
C THR A 14 5.18 11.68 9.64
N ILE A 15 5.19 11.80 10.98
CA ILE A 15 5.39 10.64 11.87
C ILE A 15 4.23 9.65 11.78
N ARG A 16 2.98 10.14 11.66
CA ARG A 16 1.81 9.24 11.53
C ARG A 16 1.81 8.47 10.21
N ILE A 17 2.14 9.14 9.11
CA ILE A 17 2.13 8.54 7.77
C ILE A 17 3.38 7.69 7.54
N SER A 18 4.50 7.96 8.19
CA SER A 18 5.71 7.14 8.01
C SER A 18 5.52 5.69 8.48
N ILE A 19 4.68 5.43 9.50
CA ILE A 19 4.44 4.08 10.03
C ILE A 19 3.98 3.09 8.94
N PRO A 20 2.85 3.32 8.23
CA PRO A 20 2.42 2.41 7.17
C PRO A 20 3.43 2.33 6.02
N TYR A 21 4.11 3.43 5.68
CA TYR A 21 5.11 3.43 4.60
C TYR A 21 6.36 2.62 4.96
N ILE A 22 6.82 2.64 6.22
CA ILE A 22 7.96 1.81 6.67
C ILE A 22 7.58 0.32 6.60
N LEU A 23 6.38 -0.04 7.04
CA LEU A 23 5.89 -1.42 6.94
C LEU A 23 5.79 -1.88 5.49
N ALA A 24 5.26 -1.03 4.61
CA ALA A 24 5.20 -1.30 3.17
C ALA A 24 6.60 -1.41 2.55
N ALA A 25 7.54 -0.54 2.93
CA ALA A 25 8.92 -0.57 2.44
C ALA A 25 9.64 -1.87 2.82
N ILE A 26 9.42 -2.39 4.03
CA ILE A 26 9.94 -3.71 4.43
C ILE A 26 9.40 -4.79 3.47
N GLY A 27 8.09 -4.80 3.21
CA GLY A 27 7.49 -5.70 2.22
C GLY A 27 8.07 -5.53 0.80
N GLY A 28 8.27 -4.28 0.37
CA GLY A 28 8.91 -3.93 -0.89
C GLY A 28 10.31 -4.50 -1.03
N THR A 29 11.12 -4.44 0.04
CA THR A 29 12.49 -4.99 0.01
C THR A 29 12.51 -6.50 -0.20
N PHE A 30 11.52 -7.24 0.31
CA PHE A 30 11.37 -8.67 0.01
C PHE A 30 10.99 -8.90 -1.45
N SER A 31 10.09 -8.09 -2.01
CA SER A 31 9.69 -8.16 -3.41
C SER A 31 10.88 -7.93 -4.34
N GLU A 32 11.66 -6.87 -4.08
CA GLU A 32 12.84 -6.51 -4.87
C GLU A 32 13.94 -7.58 -4.78
N ARG A 33 14.17 -8.14 -3.59
CA ARG A 33 15.08 -9.29 -3.41
C ARG A 33 14.62 -10.53 -4.18
N GLY A 34 13.31 -10.70 -4.39
CA GLY A 34 12.72 -11.74 -5.23
C GLY A 34 12.76 -11.44 -6.73
N GLY A 35 13.34 -10.31 -7.16
CA GLY A 35 13.42 -9.91 -8.56
C GLY A 35 12.16 -9.24 -9.12
N VAL A 36 11.23 -8.84 -8.25
CA VAL A 36 10.01 -8.12 -8.63
C VAL A 36 9.99 -6.76 -7.96
N ILE A 37 10.32 -5.72 -8.71
CA ILE A 37 10.25 -4.32 -8.30
C ILE A 37 8.78 -3.95 -8.16
N ASN A 38 8.38 -3.54 -6.96
CA ASN A 38 6.99 -3.19 -6.67
C ASN A 38 6.84 -1.70 -6.39
N ILE A 39 6.69 -0.91 -7.46
CA ILE A 39 6.40 0.52 -7.36
C ILE A 39 4.95 0.77 -6.91
N GLY A 40 4.06 -0.22 -7.06
CA GLY A 40 2.63 -0.11 -6.73
C GLY A 40 2.29 -0.15 -5.24
N LEU A 41 3.28 -0.11 -4.34
CA LEU A 41 3.09 -0.22 -2.89
C LEU A 41 2.11 0.82 -2.33
N GLU A 42 2.14 2.05 -2.84
CA GLU A 42 1.22 3.11 -2.40
C GLU A 42 -0.25 2.75 -2.70
N GLY A 43 -0.52 2.21 -3.90
CA GLY A 43 -1.85 1.73 -4.24
C GLY A 43 -2.28 0.52 -3.40
N MET A 44 -1.34 -0.36 -3.04
CA MET A 44 -1.63 -1.49 -2.13
C MET A 44 -1.98 -1.02 -0.71
N ILE A 45 -1.33 0.05 -0.21
CA ILE A 45 -1.70 0.69 1.06
C ILE A 45 -3.12 1.24 0.99
N LEU A 46 -3.46 1.97 -0.09
CA LEU A 46 -4.77 2.59 -0.28
C LEU A 46 -5.90 1.54 -0.37
N ILE A 47 -5.72 0.48 -1.16
CA ILE A 47 -6.70 -0.61 -1.26
C ILE A 47 -6.87 -1.31 0.09
N GLY A 48 -5.76 -1.58 0.80
CA GLY A 48 -5.82 -2.15 2.14
C GLY A 48 -6.62 -1.26 3.10
N ALA A 49 -6.38 0.06 3.09
CA ALA A 49 -7.13 1.02 3.89
C ALA A 49 -8.62 1.05 3.55
N PHE A 50 -8.97 1.02 2.25
CA PHE A 50 -10.36 0.96 1.79
C PHE A 50 -11.06 -0.32 2.28
N CYS A 51 -10.44 -1.49 2.11
CA CYS A 51 -10.97 -2.75 2.59
C CYS A 51 -11.16 -2.77 4.11
N ALA A 52 -10.22 -2.18 4.86
CA ALA A 52 -10.31 -2.08 6.32
C ALA A 52 -11.54 -1.29 6.77
N VAL A 53 -11.73 -0.10 6.17
CA VAL A 53 -12.86 0.78 6.50
C VAL A 53 -14.18 0.13 6.11
N LEU A 54 -14.27 -0.44 4.90
CA LEU A 54 -15.47 -1.10 4.41
C LEU A 54 -15.90 -2.24 5.33
N ALA A 55 -14.98 -3.13 5.69
CA ALA A 55 -15.28 -4.28 6.55
C ALA A 55 -15.61 -3.85 7.99
N THR A 56 -14.91 -2.86 8.53
CA THR A 56 -15.20 -2.32 9.87
C THR A 56 -16.57 -1.65 9.90
N TRP A 57 -16.96 -0.94 8.84
CA TRP A 57 -18.25 -0.28 8.73
C TRP A 57 -19.42 -1.27 8.81
N TYR A 58 -19.34 -2.37 8.07
CA TYR A 58 -20.43 -3.37 8.06
C TYR A 58 -20.45 -4.28 9.30
N THR A 59 -19.28 -4.56 9.90
CA THR A 59 -19.20 -5.52 11.02
C THR A 59 -19.15 -4.86 12.39
N GLY A 60 -18.81 -3.57 12.47
CA GLY A 60 -18.51 -2.88 13.72
C GLY A 60 -17.23 -3.37 14.43
N ASN A 61 -16.45 -4.29 13.82
CA ASN A 61 -15.29 -4.91 14.45
C ASN A 61 -13.98 -4.54 13.73
N ALA A 62 -13.11 -3.82 14.43
CA ALA A 62 -11.83 -3.36 13.90
C ALA A 62 -10.90 -4.51 13.46
N TRP A 63 -10.95 -5.66 14.15
CA TRP A 63 -10.12 -6.82 13.80
C TRP A 63 -10.52 -7.45 12.47
N VAL A 64 -11.82 -7.44 12.15
CA VAL A 64 -12.30 -7.87 10.83
C VAL A 64 -11.80 -6.91 9.76
N GLY A 65 -11.76 -5.61 10.06
CA GLY A 65 -11.11 -4.60 9.22
C GLY A 65 -9.64 -4.91 8.93
N VAL A 66 -8.86 -5.26 9.95
CA VAL A 66 -7.43 -5.63 9.77
C VAL A 66 -7.29 -6.83 8.84
N ILE A 67 -8.08 -7.88 9.03
CA ILE A 67 -8.05 -9.08 8.18
C ILE A 67 -8.44 -8.71 6.74
N ALA A 68 -9.47 -7.89 6.55
CA ALA A 68 -9.89 -7.44 5.22
C ALA A 68 -8.80 -6.59 4.53
N ALA A 69 -8.07 -5.75 5.28
CA ALA A 69 -6.95 -4.98 4.77
C ALA A 69 -5.84 -5.88 4.22
N VAL A 70 -5.47 -6.92 5.00
CA VAL A 70 -4.46 -7.90 4.58
C VAL A 70 -4.91 -8.62 3.31
N ILE A 71 -6.17 -9.07 3.24
CA ILE A 71 -6.70 -9.74 2.06
C ILE A 71 -6.68 -8.80 0.84
N GLY A 72 -7.13 -7.56 0.99
CA GLY A 72 -7.11 -6.56 -0.10
C GLY A 72 -5.71 -6.27 -0.63
N GLY A 73 -4.74 -6.11 0.27
CA GLY A 73 -3.33 -5.94 -0.08
C GLY A 73 -2.75 -7.16 -0.80
N VAL A 74 -3.01 -8.37 -0.30
CA VAL A 74 -2.55 -9.64 -0.90
C VAL A 74 -3.14 -9.83 -2.30
N LEU A 75 -4.45 -9.58 -2.48
CA LEU A 75 -5.09 -9.70 -3.79
C LEU A 75 -4.49 -8.72 -4.80
N THR A 76 -4.22 -7.48 -4.39
CA THR A 76 -3.59 -6.48 -5.26
C THR A 76 -2.15 -6.86 -5.60
N ALA A 77 -1.37 -7.34 -4.62
CA ALA A 77 -0.03 -7.84 -4.85
C ALA A 77 -0.01 -9.08 -5.77
N LEU A 78 -1.01 -9.95 -5.69
CA LEU A 78 -1.17 -11.09 -6.58
C LEU A 78 -1.41 -10.65 -8.03
N ILE A 79 -2.24 -9.61 -8.26
CA ILE A 79 -2.43 -9.03 -9.60
C ILE A 79 -1.09 -8.54 -10.15
N HIS A 80 -0.33 -7.78 -9.35
CA HIS A 80 1.01 -7.33 -9.75
C HIS A 80 1.93 -8.51 -10.07
N ALA A 81 1.97 -9.52 -9.20
CA ALA A 81 2.82 -10.69 -9.37
C ALA A 81 2.45 -11.49 -10.64
N VAL A 82 1.16 -11.67 -10.94
CA VAL A 82 0.72 -12.35 -12.16
C VAL A 82 1.14 -11.57 -13.40
N VAL A 83 0.89 -10.26 -13.43
CA VAL A 83 1.26 -9.39 -14.55
C VAL A 83 2.77 -9.37 -14.78
N SER A 84 3.54 -9.23 -13.70
CA SER A 84 5.00 -9.12 -13.75
C SER A 84 5.71 -10.46 -13.99
N ILE A 85 5.27 -11.55 -13.36
CA ILE A 85 5.96 -12.86 -13.41
C ILE A 85 5.44 -13.72 -14.55
N ARG A 86 4.11 -13.87 -14.67
CA ARG A 86 3.51 -14.76 -15.68
C ARG A 86 3.51 -14.13 -17.06
N TYR A 87 3.09 -12.87 -17.15
CA TYR A 87 2.97 -12.15 -18.42
C TYR A 87 4.23 -11.35 -18.78
N LYS A 88 5.21 -11.26 -17.88
CA LYS A 88 6.48 -10.53 -18.09
C LYS A 88 6.26 -9.09 -18.56
N ALA A 89 5.17 -8.48 -18.11
CA ALA A 89 4.92 -7.07 -18.39
C ALA A 89 5.90 -6.20 -17.60
N ASP A 90 6.05 -4.96 -18.05
CA ASP A 90 6.87 -3.99 -17.35
C ASP A 90 6.33 -3.72 -15.94
N GLN A 91 7.18 -3.92 -14.94
CA GLN A 91 6.83 -3.84 -13.52
C GLN A 91 6.55 -2.40 -13.08
N ILE A 92 7.18 -1.41 -13.73
CA ILE A 92 6.92 0.02 -13.50
C ILE A 92 5.51 0.34 -13.99
N ILE A 93 5.15 -0.10 -15.20
CA ILE A 93 3.81 0.14 -15.76
C ILE A 93 2.73 -0.52 -14.88
N SER A 94 2.94 -1.78 -14.47
CA SER A 94 2.00 -2.46 -13.58
C SER A 94 1.87 -1.76 -12.22
N GLY A 95 2.99 -1.32 -11.64
CA GLY A 95 2.99 -0.60 -10.37
C GLY A 95 2.24 0.74 -10.45
N VAL A 96 2.50 1.54 -11.49
CA VAL A 96 1.79 2.81 -11.72
C VAL A 96 0.31 2.58 -11.99
N ALA A 97 -0.06 1.54 -12.73
CA ALA A 97 -1.46 1.18 -12.96
C ALA A 97 -2.19 0.85 -11.65
N ILE A 98 -1.53 0.16 -10.72
CA ILE A 98 -2.09 -0.12 -9.38
C ILE A 98 -2.32 1.17 -8.59
N ILE A 99 -1.38 2.11 -8.64
CA ILE A 99 -1.53 3.41 -7.97
C ILE A 99 -2.72 4.19 -8.55
N LEU A 100 -2.85 4.24 -9.89
CA LEU A 100 -3.93 4.97 -10.54
C LEU A 100 -5.31 4.34 -10.32
N PHE A 101 -5.35 3.03 -10.08
CA PHE A 101 -6.59 2.30 -9.81
C PHE A 101 -7.07 2.46 -8.36
N ALA A 102 -6.14 2.52 -7.41
CA ALA A 102 -6.38 2.55 -5.98
C ALA A 102 -6.93 3.91 -5.49
#